data_AF-A0A919BXA2-F1
#
_entry.id   AF-A0A919BXA2-F1
#
_cell.length_a   1.000
_cell.length_b   1.000
_cell.length_c   1.000
_cell.angle_alpha   90.00
_cell.angle_beta   90.00
_cell.angle_gamma   90.00
#
_symmetry.space_group_name_H-M   'P 1'
#
loop_
_entity.id
_entity.type
_entity.pdbx_description
1 polymer ?
#
loop_
_entity_poly.entity_id
_entity_poly.type
_entity_poly.pdbx_seq_one_letter_code
_entity_poly.pdbx_strand_id
1 'polypeptide(L)'
;MHPFHRFAHQAAERLPGTWAAQPRFYDRRLDQSMDTGRIWTPWDDRPGLAPCLRAALLLGSDGLMLYLVEHRQDRALVCPVVPLGLHEDITDHLPAPPSVAVPLDPVRAAWRITDRVLPHYTAAVADAREAAAYLAARRAHSPAPLPAPLPSPARTR
;
A
#
# COMPACT_ATOMS: atom_id res chain seq x y z
N MET A 1 26.37 -5.68 -3.02
CA MET A 1 24.97 -5.24 -3.26
C MET A 1 24.58 -5.57 -4.69
N HIS A 2 23.45 -6.25 -4.91
CA HIS A 2 22.96 -6.62 -6.25
C HIS A 2 22.64 -5.38 -7.11
N PRO A 3 22.82 -5.41 -8.45
CA PRO A 3 22.52 -4.26 -9.32
C PRO A 3 21.13 -3.66 -9.12
N PHE A 4 20.10 -4.50 -8.99
CA PHE A 4 18.73 -4.03 -8.74
C PHE A 4 18.57 -3.29 -7.40
N HIS A 5 19.23 -3.77 -6.34
CA HIS A 5 19.18 -3.10 -5.04
C HIS A 5 19.97 -1.79 -5.04
N ARG A 6 21.05 -1.71 -5.83
CA ARG A 6 21.75 -0.44 -6.08
C ARG A 6 20.82 0.54 -6.79
N PHE A 7 20.12 0.10 -7.83
CA PHE A 7 19.12 0.89 -8.54
C PHE A 7 18.04 1.41 -7.58
N ALA A 8 17.46 0.53 -6.75
CA ALA A 8 16.42 0.91 -5.80
C ALA A 8 16.89 1.97 -4.78
N HIS A 9 18.11 1.83 -4.26
CA HIS A 9 18.72 2.80 -3.35
C HIS A 9 18.89 4.17 -4.04
N GLN A 10 19.45 4.17 -5.25
CA GLN A 10 19.66 5.39 -6.03
C GLN A 10 18.34 6.05 -6.43
N ALA A 11 17.29 5.27 -6.71
CA ALA A 11 15.97 5.80 -6.99
C ALA A 11 15.38 6.46 -5.73
N ALA A 12 15.49 5.82 -4.56
CA ALA A 12 14.99 6.35 -3.28
C ALA A 12 15.65 7.69 -2.92
N GLU A 13 16.97 7.83 -3.06
CA GLU A 13 17.71 9.08 -2.83
C GLU A 13 17.22 10.27 -3.67
N ARG A 14 16.51 10.00 -4.77
CA ARG A 14 16.05 11.00 -5.74
C ARG A 14 14.55 11.28 -5.63
N LEU A 15 13.82 10.52 -4.84
CA LEU A 15 12.41 10.79 -4.60
C LEU A 15 12.25 12.02 -3.70
N PRO A 16 11.16 12.80 -3.86
CA PRO A 16 10.89 13.92 -2.98
C PRO A 16 10.64 13.44 -1.54
N GLY A 17 11.16 14.19 -0.57
CA GLY A 17 11.11 13.81 0.84
C GLY A 17 12.22 12.83 1.22
N THR A 18 11.99 12.06 2.28
CA THR A 18 12.96 11.09 2.79
C THR A 18 12.47 9.68 2.50
N TRP A 19 13.21 8.96 1.66
CA TRP A 19 12.93 7.58 1.31
C TRP A 19 14.11 6.67 1.62
N ALA A 20 13.83 5.51 2.21
CA ALA A 20 14.80 4.47 2.45
C ALA A 20 14.47 3.23 1.62
N ALA A 21 15.48 2.63 0.98
CA ALA A 21 15.32 1.37 0.27
C ALA A 21 15.64 0.18 1.20
N GLN A 22 14.70 -0.73 1.37
CA GLN A 22 14.89 -2.03 2.01
C GLN A 22 14.94 -3.13 0.93
N PRO A 23 16.12 -3.73 0.68
CA PRO A 23 16.24 -4.90 -0.18
C PRO A 23 15.36 -6.06 0.31
N ARG A 24 14.73 -6.77 -0.63
CA ARG A 24 13.97 -8.00 -0.39
C ARG A 24 14.56 -9.13 -1.22
N PHE A 25 14.78 -10.26 -0.58
CA PHE A 25 15.25 -11.49 -1.19
C PHE A 25 14.26 -12.58 -0.85
N TYR A 26 13.88 -13.36 -1.86
CA TYR A 26 12.97 -14.48 -1.69
C TYR A 26 13.68 -15.75 -2.13
N ASP A 27 13.68 -16.77 -1.28
CA ASP A 27 14.21 -18.09 -1.63
C ASP A 27 13.21 -18.87 -2.48
N ARG A 28 11.91 -18.63 -2.28
CA ARG A 28 10.82 -19.22 -3.04
C ARG A 28 9.86 -18.16 -3.54
N ARG A 29 9.23 -18.42 -4.69
CA ARG A 29 8.18 -17.55 -5.25
C ARG A 29 7.02 -17.32 -4.29
N LEU A 30 6.67 -18.33 -3.50
CA LEU A 30 5.58 -18.22 -2.50
C LEU A 30 5.89 -17.18 -1.43
N ASP A 31 7.17 -16.95 -1.10
CA ASP A 31 7.56 -16.02 -0.03
C ASP A 31 7.28 -14.56 -0.43
N GLN A 32 7.12 -14.30 -1.73
CA GLN A 32 6.76 -12.99 -2.28
C GLN A 32 5.30 -12.60 -1.98
N SER A 33 4.44 -13.58 -1.67
CA SER A 33 2.99 -13.38 -1.48
C SER A 33 2.65 -12.40 -0.36
N MET A 34 3.46 -12.38 0.71
CA MET A 34 3.26 -11.47 1.85
C MET A 34 3.43 -10.01 1.44
N ASP A 35 4.40 -9.71 0.57
CA ASP A 35 4.64 -8.34 0.09
C ASP A 35 3.67 -7.98 -1.06
N THR A 36 3.39 -8.93 -1.97
CA THR A 36 2.54 -8.67 -3.15
C THR A 36 1.06 -8.63 -2.83
N GLY A 37 0.62 -9.28 -1.76
CA GLY A 37 -0.74 -9.23 -1.22
C GLY A 37 -1.11 -7.87 -0.63
N ARG A 38 -0.11 -7.05 -0.26
CA ARG A 38 -0.32 -5.69 0.25
C ARG A 38 -0.25 -4.61 -0.81
N ILE A 39 0.01 -4.95 -2.07
CA ILE A 39 -0.01 -3.98 -3.16
C ILE A 39 -1.46 -3.51 -3.35
N TRP A 40 -1.67 -2.20 -3.35
CA TRP A 40 -3.00 -1.60 -3.38
C TRP A 40 -3.67 -1.78 -4.74
N THR A 41 -2.95 -1.55 -5.83
CA THR A 41 -3.47 -1.77 -7.19
C THR A 41 -4.03 -3.19 -7.31
N PRO A 42 -5.25 -3.43 -7.82
CA PRO A 42 -5.76 -4.79 -8.02
C PRO A 42 -4.87 -5.61 -8.96
N TRP A 43 -4.86 -6.94 -8.83
CA TRP A 43 -3.99 -7.80 -9.65
C TRP A 43 -4.21 -7.60 -11.15
N ASP A 44 -5.46 -7.50 -11.58
CA ASP A 44 -5.84 -7.37 -12.99
C ASP A 44 -5.47 -6.01 -13.60
N ASP A 45 -5.27 -4.99 -12.76
CA ASP A 45 -4.91 -3.63 -13.17
C ASP A 45 -3.40 -3.38 -13.13
N ARG A 46 -2.60 -4.34 -12.65
CA ARG A 46 -1.14 -4.23 -12.62
C ARG A 46 -0.55 -4.60 -13.99
N PRO A 47 0.49 -3.88 -14.46
CA PRO A 47 1.39 -4.44 -15.46
C PRO A 47 1.89 -5.81 -14.98
N GLY A 48 1.84 -6.83 -15.83
CA GLY A 48 2.02 -8.23 -15.45
C GLY A 48 3.19 -8.48 -14.48
N LEU A 49 2.87 -8.67 -13.21
CA LEU A 49 3.82 -8.91 -12.14
C LEU A 49 4.28 -10.36 -12.19
N ALA A 50 5.47 -10.60 -12.73
CA ALA A 50 6.07 -11.92 -12.73
C ALA A 50 6.71 -12.21 -11.36
N PRO A 51 6.63 -13.46 -10.86
CA PRO A 51 7.38 -13.84 -9.67
C PRO A 51 8.87 -13.60 -9.88
N CYS A 52 9.51 -12.97 -8.89
CA CYS A 52 10.94 -12.69 -8.92
C CYS A 52 11.59 -13.06 -7.59
N LEU A 53 12.89 -13.26 -7.60
CA LEU A 53 13.65 -13.55 -6.36
C LEU A 53 14.20 -12.28 -5.69
N ARG A 54 14.05 -11.11 -6.31
CA ARG A 54 14.69 -9.85 -5.89
C ARG A 54 13.75 -8.66 -6.05
N ALA A 55 13.45 -8.03 -4.94
CA ALA A 55 12.61 -6.83 -4.90
C ALA A 55 13.22 -5.80 -3.94
N ALA A 56 12.60 -4.64 -3.84
CA ALA A 56 12.91 -3.67 -2.81
C ALA A 56 11.63 -3.00 -2.34
N LEU A 57 11.55 -2.71 -1.05
CA LEU A 57 10.51 -1.87 -0.49
C LEU A 57 11.11 -0.48 -0.26
N LEU A 58 10.55 0.55 -0.89
CA LEU A 58 10.89 1.92 -0.58
C LEU A 58 9.94 2.42 0.50
N LEU A 59 10.52 2.94 1.58
CA LEU A 59 9.82 3.42 2.76
C LEU A 59 9.95 4.94 2.83
N GLY A 60 8.85 5.66 2.64
CA GLY A 60 8.75 7.10 2.84
C GLY A 60 8.60 7.43 4.32
N SER A 61 9.20 8.54 4.76
CA SER A 61 9.08 9.04 6.15
C SER A 61 7.66 9.39 6.58
N ASP A 62 6.77 9.63 5.61
CA ASP A 62 5.33 9.90 5.77
C ASP A 62 4.47 8.63 5.91
N GLY A 63 5.13 7.45 5.94
CA GLY A 63 4.50 6.14 6.02
C GLY A 63 4.03 5.59 4.68
N LEU A 64 4.34 6.26 3.57
CA LEU A 64 4.12 5.72 2.23
C LEU A 64 5.11 4.59 1.95
N MET A 65 4.68 3.61 1.17
CA MET A 65 5.49 2.44 0.82
C MET A 65 5.31 2.09 -0.67
N LEU A 66 6.42 1.92 -1.37
CA LEU A 66 6.44 1.48 -2.76
C LEU A 66 7.19 0.15 -2.88
N TYR A 67 6.54 -0.84 -3.48
CA TYR A 67 7.17 -2.10 -3.81
C TYR A 67 7.76 -2.02 -5.22
N LEU A 68 9.08 -2.21 -5.31
CA LEU A 68 9.86 -2.22 -6.53
C LEU A 68 10.28 -3.65 -6.84
N VAL A 69 10.08 -4.05 -8.08
CA VAL A 69 10.38 -5.41 -8.50
C VAL A 69 10.91 -5.41 -9.93
N GLU A 70 11.89 -6.27 -10.22
CA GLU A 70 12.38 -6.43 -11.59
C GLU A 70 11.21 -6.81 -12.52
N HIS A 71 11.12 -6.12 -13.65
CA HIS A 71 10.12 -6.33 -14.69
C HIS A 71 10.82 -6.63 -16.02
N ARG A 72 10.05 -7.07 -17.03
CA ARG A 72 10.55 -7.38 -18.38
C ARG A 72 11.50 -6.29 -18.91
N GLN A 73 12.63 -6.72 -19.49
CA GLN A 73 13.56 -5.93 -20.31
C GLN A 73 13.92 -4.54 -19.73
N ASP A 74 14.92 -4.51 -18.84
CA ASP A 74 15.50 -3.28 -18.27
C ASP A 74 14.49 -2.32 -17.62
N ARG A 75 13.43 -2.89 -17.05
CA ARG A 75 12.41 -2.13 -16.32
C ARG A 75 12.24 -2.67 -14.91
N ALA A 76 11.78 -1.80 -14.03
CA ALA A 76 11.20 -2.16 -12.76
C ALA A 76 9.71 -1.86 -12.79
N LEU A 77 8.92 -2.68 -12.11
CA LEU A 77 7.54 -2.34 -11.79
C LEU A 77 7.53 -1.67 -10.41
N VAL A 78 6.83 -0.54 -10.31
CA VAL A 78 6.60 0.19 -9.08
C VAL A 78 5.14 0.02 -8.71
N CYS A 79 4.90 -0.49 -7.50
CA CYS A 79 3.57 -0.79 -7.00
C CYS A 79 3.35 -0.08 -5.66
N PRO A 80 2.34 0.79 -5.53
CA PRO A 80 1.92 1.32 -4.25
C PRO A 80 1.50 0.20 -3.30
N VAL A 81 1.94 0.26 -2.04
CA VAL A 81 1.59 -0.71 -1.00
C VAL A 81 0.62 -0.06 -0.03
N VAL A 82 -0.39 -0.78 0.45
CA VAL A 82 -1.30 -0.28 1.48
C VAL A 82 -0.50 0.08 2.75
N PRO A 83 -0.51 1.35 3.21
CA PRO A 83 0.15 1.77 4.44
C PRO A 83 -0.26 0.93 5.65
N LEU A 84 0.65 0.82 6.63
CA LEU A 84 0.33 0.15 7.88
C LEU A 84 -0.82 0.87 8.59
N GLY A 85 -1.76 0.09 9.16
CA GLY A 85 -2.94 0.60 9.87
C GLY A 85 -4.15 0.89 8.98
N LEU A 86 -4.02 0.80 7.66
CA LEU A 86 -5.16 0.79 6.74
C LEU A 86 -5.57 -0.66 6.42
N HIS A 87 -6.88 -0.91 6.40
CA HIS A 87 -7.47 -2.24 6.18
C HIS A 87 -8.09 -2.34 4.78
N GLU A 88 -8.13 -3.55 4.24
CA GLU A 88 -8.69 -3.88 2.92
C GLU A 88 -10.13 -3.36 2.74
N ASP A 89 -11.00 -3.56 3.74
CA ASP A 89 -12.36 -2.99 3.82
C ASP A 89 -12.48 -1.50 3.51
N ILE A 90 -11.41 -0.71 3.72
CA ILE A 90 -11.39 0.72 3.43
C ILE A 90 -10.82 0.94 2.03
N THR A 91 -9.71 0.28 1.73
CA THR A 91 -8.96 0.51 0.49
C THR A 91 -9.66 -0.04 -0.75
N ASP A 92 -10.48 -1.08 -0.61
CA ASP A 92 -11.22 -1.72 -1.71
C ASP A 92 -12.34 -0.84 -2.29
N HIS A 93 -12.76 0.18 -1.53
CA HIS A 93 -13.80 1.12 -1.94
C HIS A 93 -13.23 2.41 -2.52
N LEU A 94 -11.91 2.54 -2.60
CA LEU A 94 -11.23 3.73 -3.07
C LEU A 94 -10.52 3.48 -4.40
N PRO A 95 -10.42 4.50 -5.27
CA PRO A 95 -9.62 4.39 -6.49
C PRO A 95 -8.18 3.99 -6.15
N ALA A 96 -7.77 2.81 -6.61
CA ALA A 96 -6.44 2.33 -6.35
C ALA A 96 -5.40 3.18 -7.10
N PRO A 97 -4.29 3.56 -6.45
CA PRO A 97 -3.21 4.27 -7.11
C PRO A 97 -2.54 3.37 -8.16
N PRO A 98 -2.04 3.92 -9.29
CA PRO A 98 -1.55 3.12 -10.39
C PRO A 98 -0.21 2.45 -10.09
N SER A 99 -0.07 1.20 -10.53
CA SER A 99 1.25 0.57 -10.68
C SER A 99 1.88 0.93 -12.02
N VAL A 100 3.14 1.35 -12.01
CA VAL A 100 3.82 1.90 -13.21
C VAL A 100 5.13 1.18 -13.48
N ALA A 101 5.34 0.81 -14.75
CA ALA A 101 6.63 0.32 -15.21
C ALA A 101 7.60 1.48 -15.50
N VAL A 102 8.76 1.46 -14.85
CA VAL A 102 9.84 2.45 -14.96
C VAL A 102 11.10 1.83 -15.55
N PRO A 103 11.96 2.58 -16.25
CA PRO A 103 13.26 2.06 -16.68
C PRO A 103 14.16 1.76 -15.48
N LEU A 104 15.12 0.85 -15.61
CA LEU A 104 16.22 0.63 -14.65
C LEU A 104 17.29 1.76 -14.68
N ASP A 105 16.84 2.99 -14.89
CA ASP A 105 17.62 4.21 -14.77
C ASP A 105 17.11 4.98 -13.54
N PRO A 106 17.90 5.14 -12.46
CA PRO A 106 17.40 5.71 -11.21
C PRO A 106 16.82 7.12 -11.34
N VAL A 107 17.36 7.95 -12.23
CA VAL A 107 16.92 9.34 -12.43
C VAL A 107 15.55 9.35 -13.11
N ARG A 108 15.40 8.64 -14.22
CA ARG A 108 14.14 8.53 -14.96
C ARG A 108 13.08 7.77 -14.16
N ALA A 109 13.48 6.78 -13.37
CA ALA A 109 12.59 6.07 -12.47
C ALA A 109 12.03 7.02 -11.40
N ALA A 110 12.89 7.74 -10.68
CA ALA A 110 12.47 8.69 -9.65
C ALA A 110 11.54 9.77 -10.22
N TRP A 111 11.86 10.31 -11.41
CA TRP A 111 10.98 11.26 -12.09
C TRP A 111 9.60 10.67 -12.40
N ARG A 112 9.52 9.46 -12.97
CA ARG A 112 8.23 8.80 -13.26
C ARG A 112 7.44 8.46 -12.01
N ILE A 113 8.10 8.05 -10.94
CA ILE A 113 7.45 7.77 -9.66
C ILE A 113 6.84 9.07 -9.11
N THR A 114 7.61 10.15 -9.13
CA THR A 114 7.19 11.46 -8.64
C THR A 114 6.04 12.04 -9.46
N ASP A 115 6.08 11.90 -10.78
CA ASP A 115 5.09 12.46 -11.70
C ASP A 115 3.79 11.64 -11.74
N ARG A 116 3.89 10.29 -11.71
CA ARG A 116 2.78 9.40 -12.05
C ARG A 116 2.27 8.53 -10.92
N VAL A 117 3.05 8.32 -9.87
CA VAL A 117 2.68 7.42 -8.78
C VAL A 117 2.34 8.22 -7.53
N LEU A 118 3.25 9.10 -7.09
CA LEU A 118 3.10 9.81 -5.82
C LEU A 118 1.82 10.67 -5.73
N PRO A 119 1.41 11.45 -6.74
CA PRO A 119 0.22 12.30 -6.60
C PRO A 119 -1.05 11.47 -6.32
N HIS A 120 -1.22 10.38 -7.07
CA HIS A 120 -2.36 9.47 -6.89
C HIS A 120 -2.26 8.67 -5.59
N TYR A 121 -1.06 8.24 -5.22
CA TYR A 121 -0.85 7.46 -4.01
C TYR A 121 -1.07 8.30 -2.75
N THR A 122 -0.55 9.53 -2.71
CA THR A 122 -0.77 10.46 -1.59
C THR A 122 -2.25 10.79 -1.45
N ALA A 123 -2.97 11.04 -2.55
CA ALA A 123 -4.41 11.28 -2.53
C ALA A 123 -5.18 10.06 -1.99
N ALA A 124 -4.93 8.85 -2.53
CA ALA A 124 -5.59 7.64 -2.07
C ALA A 124 -5.34 7.35 -0.58
N VAL A 125 -4.13 7.62 -0.08
CA VAL A 125 -3.80 7.48 1.35
C VAL A 125 -4.53 8.51 2.21
N ALA A 126 -4.66 9.75 1.76
CA ALA A 126 -5.42 10.78 2.47
C ALA A 126 -6.89 10.37 2.58
N ASP A 127 -7.51 9.97 1.47
CA ASP A 127 -8.91 9.52 1.42
C ASP A 127 -9.13 8.30 2.32
N ALA A 128 -8.22 7.32 2.30
CA ALA A 128 -8.31 6.13 3.14
C ALA A 128 -8.19 6.45 4.63
N ARG A 129 -7.31 7.39 5.00
CA ARG A 129 -7.17 7.83 6.40
C ARG A 129 -8.41 8.58 6.87
N GLU A 130 -9.00 9.41 6.02
CA GLU A 130 -10.26 10.10 6.33
C GLU A 130 -11.42 9.12 6.52
N ALA A 131 -11.58 8.17 5.59
CA ALA A 131 -12.59 7.12 5.70
C ALA A 131 -12.42 6.27 6.97
N ALA A 132 -11.17 5.92 7.32
CA ALA A 132 -10.87 5.20 8.56
C ALA A 132 -11.28 5.99 9.80
N ALA A 133 -10.96 7.29 9.84
CA ALA A 133 -11.33 8.16 10.95
C ALA A 133 -12.85 8.29 11.08
N TYR A 134 -13.58 8.42 9.97
CA TYR A 134 -15.03 8.47 9.95
C TYR A 134 -15.66 7.18 10.50
N LEU A 135 -15.18 6.01 10.07
CA LEU A 135 -15.66 4.71 10.57
C LEU A 135 -15.37 4.52 12.06
N ALA A 136 -14.19 4.93 12.53
CA ALA A 136 -13.84 4.88 13.94
C ALA A 136 -14.77 5.76 14.78
N ALA A 137 -15.03 6.99 14.33
CA ALA A 137 -15.97 7.90 14.99
C ALA A 137 -17.39 7.33 15.04
N ARG A 138 -17.86 6.71 13.95
CA ARG A 138 -19.18 6.07 13.89
C ARG A 138 -19.30 4.90 14.86
N ARG A 139 -18.26 4.08 15.01
CA ARG A 139 -18.23 2.96 15.98
C ARG A 139 -18.23 3.46 17.42
N ALA A 140 -17.50 4.54 17.71
CA ALA A 140 -17.52 5.18 19.02
C ALA A 140 -18.90 5.77 19.38
N HIS A 141 -19.67 6.19 18.38
CA HIS A 141 -21.01 6.74 18.53
C HIS A 141 -22.14 5.68 18.58
N SER A 142 -21.84 4.38 18.77
CA SER A 142 -22.91 3.38 18.96
C SER A 142 -23.80 3.80 20.15
N PRO A 143 -25.12 4.01 19.94
CA PRO A 143 -26.02 4.43 21.00
C PRO A 143 -26.07 3.35 22.07
N ALA A 144 -26.17 3.79 23.34
CA ALA A 144 -26.25 2.88 24.48
C ALA A 144 -27.31 1.79 24.22
N PRO A 145 -27.04 0.52 24.58
CA PRO A 145 -28.02 -0.54 24.45
C PRO A 145 -29.31 -0.10 25.16
N LEU A 146 -30.44 -0.25 24.46
CA LEU A 146 -31.76 0.09 25.00
C LEU A 146 -31.90 -0.56 26.38
N PRO A 147 -32.40 0.17 27.40
CA PRO A 147 -32.62 -0.41 28.71
C PRO A 147 -33.51 -1.65 28.56
N ALA A 148 -33.08 -2.75 29.18
CA ALA A 148 -33.82 -4.01 29.13
C ALA A 148 -35.29 -3.78 29.54
N PRO A 149 -36.27 -4.40 28.87
CA PRO A 149 -37.67 -4.23 29.21
C PRO A 149 -37.89 -4.59 30.68
N LEU A 150 -38.50 -3.67 31.44
CA LEU A 150 -38.81 -3.88 32.85
C LEU A 150 -39.66 -5.15 33.00
N PRO A 151 -39.38 -6.01 34.01
CA PRO A 151 -40.18 -7.20 34.25
C PRO A 151 -41.63 -6.82 34.53
N SER A 152 -42.56 -7.35 33.74
CA SER A 152 -44.00 -7.16 33.92
C SER A 152 -44.41 -7.55 35.35
N PRO A 153 -45.22 -6.73 36.05
CA PRO A 153 -45.66 -7.08 37.39
C PRO A 153 -46.50 -8.35 37.32
N ALA A 154 -46.07 -9.37 38.05
CA ALA A 154 -46.80 -10.62 38.19
C ALA A 154 -48.17 -10.33 38.80
N ARG A 155 -49.25 -10.64 38.05
CA ARG A 155 -50.61 -10.66 38.60
C ARG A 155 -50.68 -11.78 39.64
N THR A 156 -50.64 -11.41 40.90
CA THR A 156 -51.04 -12.27 42.02
C THR A 156 -52.55 -12.46 41.95
N ARG A 157 -53.00 -13.72 41.93
CA ARG A 157 -54.39 -14.12 42.13
C ARG A 157 -54.57 -14.56 43.58
#